data_AF-A0A4S1FMH8-F1
#
_entry.id   AF-A0A4S1FMH8-F1
#
_cell.length_a   1.000
_cell.length_b   1.000
_cell.length_c   1.000
_cell.angle_alpha   90.00
_cell.angle_beta   90.00
_cell.angle_gamma   90.00
#
_symmetry.space_group_name_H-M   'P 1'
#
loop_
_entity.id
_entity.type
_entity.pdbx_description
1 polymer ?
#
loop_
_entity_poly.entity_id
_entity_poly.type
_entity_poly.pdbx_seq_one_letter_code
_entity_poly.pdbx_strand_id
1 'polypeptide(L)'
;MAPLPRPFSRSASLIESAISEGRAEEAMHKLVHALRGDGDSKAIRFLAADWIERIGLPGGAAKTLRKGNKALLEDWLDISEMVGKIQAEGKTRDQAIQDTAGYFGCSDRHVEKCVAEWNKVAQAHREEG
;
A
#
# COMPACT_ATOMS: atom_id res chain seq x y z
N MET A 1 9.20 -35.06 3.51
CA MET A 1 8.55 -35.09 2.19
C MET A 1 9.23 -34.04 1.33
N ALA A 2 9.74 -34.41 0.15
CA ALA A 2 10.27 -33.43 -0.79
C ALA A 2 9.13 -32.52 -1.27
N PRO A 3 9.32 -31.20 -1.36
CA PRO A 3 8.28 -30.32 -1.89
C PRO A 3 7.99 -30.76 -3.33
N LEU A 4 6.71 -31.02 -3.62
CA LEU A 4 6.26 -31.35 -4.97
C LEU A 4 6.71 -30.23 -5.93
N PRO A 5 7.19 -30.57 -7.14
CA PRO A 5 7.66 -29.58 -8.09
C PRO A 5 6.53 -28.60 -8.40
N ARG A 6 6.81 -27.30 -8.25
CA ARG A 6 5.84 -26.26 -8.54
C ARG A 6 5.46 -26.33 -10.03
N PRO A 7 4.17 -26.25 -10.37
CA PRO A 7 3.75 -26.22 -11.77
C PRO A 7 4.40 -25.02 -12.47
N PHE A 8 5.06 -25.27 -13.60
CA PHE A 8 5.80 -24.27 -14.36
C PHE A 8 4.95 -23.68 -15.47
N SER A 9 5.05 -22.37 -15.67
CA SER A 9 4.45 -21.64 -16.80
C SER A 9 5.31 -20.44 -17.13
N ARG A 10 5.57 -20.20 -18.41
CA ARG A 10 6.31 -19.02 -18.89
C ARG A 10 5.62 -17.72 -18.45
N SER A 11 4.29 -17.69 -18.52
CA SER A 11 3.50 -16.53 -18.08
C SER A 11 3.59 -16.32 -16.56
N ALA A 12 3.60 -17.41 -15.78
CA ALA A 12 3.75 -17.32 -14.32
C ALA A 12 5.13 -16.76 -13.93
N SER A 13 6.20 -17.18 -14.62
CA SER A 13 7.55 -16.66 -14.39
C SER A 13 7.67 -15.16 -14.69
N LEU A 14 7.01 -14.65 -15.73
CA LEU A 14 6.98 -13.22 -16.04
C LEU A 14 6.23 -12.40 -14.98
N ILE A 15 5.16 -12.96 -14.41
CA ILE A 15 4.41 -12.32 -13.33
C ILE A 15 5.24 -12.31 -12.04
N GLU A 16 5.92 -13.42 -11.72
CA GLU A 16 6.79 -13.54 -10.55
C GLU A 16 7.98 -12.56 -10.61
N SER A 17 8.60 -12.40 -11.78
CA SER A 17 9.63 -11.37 -12.00
C SER A 17 9.09 -9.96 -11.75
N ALA A 18 7.92 -9.61 -12.30
CA ALA A 18 7.29 -8.31 -12.04
C ALA A 18 6.98 -8.07 -10.56
N ILE A 19 6.56 -9.12 -9.82
CA ILE A 19 6.37 -9.06 -8.36
C ILE A 19 7.71 -8.80 -7.64
N SER A 20 8.76 -9.53 -8.01
CA SER A 20 10.08 -9.44 -7.36
C SER A 20 10.76 -8.09 -7.60
N GLU A 21 10.53 -7.49 -8.78
CA GLU A 21 11.00 -6.16 -9.17
C GLU A 21 10.12 -5.05 -8.59
N GLY A 22 9.07 -5.41 -7.85
CA GLY A 22 8.18 -4.49 -7.16
C GLY A 22 7.28 -3.68 -8.09
N ARG A 23 7.03 -4.17 -9.31
CA ARG A 23 6.04 -3.64 -10.27
C ARG A 23 4.69 -4.30 -10.02
N ALA A 24 4.11 -4.03 -8.85
CA ALA A 24 2.92 -4.72 -8.35
C ALA A 24 1.68 -4.52 -9.24
N GLU A 25 1.48 -3.31 -9.77
CA GLU A 25 0.34 -2.99 -10.64
C GLU A 25 0.41 -3.74 -11.98
N GLU A 26 1.60 -3.78 -12.59
CA GLU A 26 1.85 -4.54 -13.81
C GLU A 26 1.67 -6.06 -13.58
N ALA A 27 2.18 -6.58 -12.46
CA ALA A 27 1.98 -7.97 -12.08
C ALA A 27 0.49 -8.30 -11.90
N MET A 28 -0.28 -7.39 -11.30
CA MET A 28 -1.72 -7.55 -11.09
C MET A 28 -2.48 -7.60 -12.40
N HIS A 29 -2.23 -6.66 -13.31
CA HIS A 29 -2.84 -6.66 -14.63
C HIS A 29 -2.53 -7.94 -15.41
N LYS A 30 -1.27 -8.38 -15.41
CA LYS A 30 -0.85 -9.62 -16.07
C LYS A 30 -1.49 -10.85 -15.46
N LEU A 31 -1.60 -10.92 -14.13
CA LEU A 31 -2.25 -12.04 -13.44
C LEU A 31 -3.76 -12.08 -13.69
N VAL A 32 -4.45 -10.95 -13.57
CA VAL A 32 -5.90 -10.86 -13.83
C VAL A 32 -6.21 -11.18 -15.29
N HIS A 33 -5.40 -10.69 -16.23
CA HIS A 33 -5.55 -11.04 -17.64
C HIS A 33 -5.35 -12.55 -17.87
N ALA A 34 -4.35 -13.15 -17.23
CA ALA A 34 -4.09 -14.59 -17.32
C ALA A 34 -5.17 -15.46 -16.66
N LEU A 35 -5.82 -14.98 -15.60
CA LEU A 35 -6.95 -15.67 -14.94
C LEU A 35 -8.27 -15.52 -15.70
N ARG A 36 -8.46 -14.42 -16.44
CA ARG A 36 -9.65 -14.17 -17.25
C ARG A 36 -9.59 -14.79 -18.64
N GLY A 37 -8.41 -15.17 -19.11
CA GLY A 37 -8.24 -15.88 -20.37
C GLY A 37 -8.73 -17.33 -20.28
N ASP A 38 -9.27 -17.85 -21.39
CA ASP A 38 -9.60 -19.27 -21.52
C ASP A 38 -8.32 -20.10 -21.59
N GLY A 39 -7.92 -20.70 -20.45
CA GLY A 39 -6.74 -21.57 -20.38
C GLY A 39 -5.84 -21.35 -19.16
N ASP A 40 -6.42 -21.03 -18.00
CA ASP A 40 -5.65 -20.76 -16.79
C ASP A 40 -4.84 -22.00 -16.35
N SER A 41 -3.52 -21.93 -16.54
CA SER A 41 -2.64 -23.04 -16.20
C SER A 41 -2.58 -23.23 -14.69
N LYS A 42 -2.41 -24.49 -14.23
CA LYS A 42 -2.28 -24.82 -12.80
C LYS A 42 -1.20 -23.97 -12.10
N ALA A 43 -0.17 -23.54 -12.84
CA ALA A 43 0.86 -22.62 -12.39
C ALA A 43 0.34 -21.22 -12.08
N ILE A 44 -0.54 -20.67 -12.91
CA ILE A 44 -1.12 -19.33 -12.72
C ILE A 44 -2.09 -19.33 -11.54
N ARG A 45 -2.90 -20.38 -11.38
CA ARG A 45 -3.75 -20.55 -10.18
C ARG A 45 -2.95 -20.70 -8.90
N PHE A 46 -1.86 -21.49 -8.94
CA PHE A 46 -0.96 -21.64 -7.80
C PHE A 46 -0.26 -20.32 -7.45
N LEU A 47 0.21 -19.58 -8.46
CA LEU A 47 0.80 -18.25 -8.28
C LEU A 47 -0.22 -17.26 -7.70
N ALA A 48 -1.46 -17.26 -8.21
CA ALA A 48 -2.53 -16.43 -7.68
C ALA A 48 -2.86 -16.78 -6.23
N ALA A 49 -2.96 -18.06 -5.90
CA ALA A 49 -3.19 -18.53 -4.53
C ALA A 49 -2.03 -18.13 -3.60
N ASP A 50 -0.77 -18.34 -3.99
CA ASP A 50 0.40 -17.91 -3.20
C ASP A 50 0.44 -16.38 -3.06
N TRP A 51 0.03 -15.64 -4.09
CA TRP A 51 -0.04 -14.18 -4.04
C TRP A 51 -1.18 -13.69 -3.13
N ILE A 52 -2.35 -14.32 -3.16
CA ILE A 52 -3.48 -14.05 -2.26
C ILE A 52 -3.16 -14.50 -0.83
N GLU A 53 -2.45 -15.61 -0.61
CA GLU A 53 -2.04 -16.04 0.73
C GLU A 53 -0.99 -15.09 1.32
N ARG A 54 -0.09 -14.56 0.47
CA ARG A 54 0.94 -13.59 0.90
C ARG A 54 0.40 -12.17 1.06
N ILE A 55 -0.59 -11.76 0.27
CA ILE A 55 -0.99 -10.34 0.05
C ILE A 55 -2.50 -10.13 0.08
N GLY A 56 -3.29 -11.19 0.25
CA GLY A 56 -4.75 -11.19 0.26
C GLY A 56 -5.28 -9.94 0.97
N LEU A 57 -5.85 -9.07 0.14
CA LEU A 57 -5.90 -7.63 0.29
C LEU A 57 -6.54 -7.13 1.59
N PRO A 58 -5.77 -6.48 2.48
CA PRO A 58 -6.20 -5.22 3.08
C PRO A 58 -5.65 -4.06 2.23
N GLY A 59 -6.40 -2.96 2.16
CA GLY A 59 -5.91 -1.71 1.55
C GLY A 59 -4.54 -1.34 2.13
N GLY A 60 -3.55 -1.13 1.26
CA GLY A 60 -2.17 -0.82 1.64
C GLY A 60 -1.18 -2.00 1.61
N ALA A 61 -1.61 -3.23 1.32
CA ALA A 61 -0.76 -4.43 1.37
C ALA A 61 0.45 -4.41 0.39
N ALA A 62 0.35 -3.67 -0.73
CA ALA A 62 1.45 -3.46 -1.67
C ALA A 62 2.71 -2.86 -1.00
N LYS A 63 2.56 -2.12 0.11
CA LYS A 63 3.67 -1.53 0.87
C LYS A 63 4.36 -2.50 1.82
N THR A 64 3.75 -3.64 2.12
CA THR A 64 4.28 -4.66 3.07
C THR A 64 5.26 -5.63 2.40
N LEU A 65 5.20 -5.76 1.07
CA LEU A 65 5.98 -6.74 0.31
C LEU A 65 7.43 -6.34 0.06
N ARG A 66 7.73 -5.04 0.04
CA ARG A 66 9.10 -4.57 0.03
C ARG A 66 9.51 -4.44 1.50
N LYS A 67 10.31 -5.37 2.03
CA LYS A 67 11.05 -5.09 3.27
C LYS A 67 11.85 -3.80 3.04
N GLY A 68 11.36 -2.68 3.58
CA GLY A 68 12.01 -1.37 3.49
C GLY A 68 11.15 -0.25 2.90
N ASN A 69 9.97 0.02 3.45
CA ASN A 69 9.66 1.31 4.08
C ASN A 69 8.24 1.29 4.62
N LYS A 70 8.03 1.94 5.78
CA LYS A 70 6.71 2.21 6.37
C LYS A 70 5.76 2.55 5.25
N ALA A 71 4.60 1.90 5.23
CA ALA A 71 3.51 2.22 4.33
C ALA A 71 3.45 3.74 4.16
N LEU A 72 3.80 4.22 2.97
CA LEU A 72 3.49 5.60 2.57
C LEU A 72 2.02 5.73 2.88
N LEU A 73 1.70 6.50 3.90
CA LEU A 73 0.34 6.87 4.22
C LEU A 73 -0.15 7.54 2.94
N GLU A 74 -0.94 6.87 2.12
CA GLU A 74 -1.22 7.34 0.75
C GLU A 74 -1.86 8.74 0.77
N ASP A 75 -2.50 9.06 1.88
CA ASP A 75 -3.17 10.33 2.14
C ASP A 75 -2.50 11.16 3.26
N TRP A 76 -1.31 10.83 3.80
CA TRP A 76 -0.76 11.60 4.94
C TRP A 76 -0.54 13.07 4.64
N LEU A 77 -0.14 13.40 3.42
CA LEU A 77 0.10 14.77 3.02
C LEU A 77 -1.22 15.53 3.06
N ASP A 78 -2.25 14.98 2.42
CA ASP A 78 -3.59 15.55 2.36
C ASP A 78 -4.26 15.64 3.74
N ILE A 79 -4.11 14.59 4.56
CA ILE A 79 -4.56 14.56 5.95
C ILE A 79 -3.86 15.64 6.78
N SER A 80 -2.53 15.74 6.68
CA SER A 80 -1.76 16.71 7.47
C SER A 80 -2.01 18.15 7.01
N GLU A 81 -2.20 18.36 5.70
CA GLU A 81 -2.56 19.65 5.13
C GLU A 81 -3.98 20.06 5.55
N MET A 82 -4.94 19.14 5.54
CA MET A 82 -6.31 19.42 6.01
C MET A 82 -6.34 19.77 7.49
N VAL A 83 -5.60 19.05 8.34
CA VAL A 83 -5.46 19.41 9.76
C VAL A 83 -4.87 20.81 9.89
N GLY A 84 -3.82 21.12 9.12
CA GLY A 84 -3.20 22.45 9.12
C GLY A 84 -4.16 23.57 8.69
N LYS A 85 -4.99 23.35 7.67
CA LYS A 85 -6.03 24.30 7.23
C LYS A 85 -7.07 24.53 8.31
N ILE A 86 -7.58 23.46 8.92
CA ILE A 86 -8.59 23.57 9.98
C ILE A 86 -8.02 24.27 11.23
N GLN A 87 -6.75 24.05 11.55
CA GLN A 87 -6.07 24.79 12.62
C GLN A 87 -5.86 26.27 12.26
N ALA A 88 -5.55 26.58 10.99
CA ALA A 88 -5.43 27.96 10.51
C ALA A 88 -6.75 28.73 10.56
N GLU A 89 -7.88 28.04 10.49
CA GLU A 89 -9.23 28.59 10.71
C GLU A 89 -9.54 28.86 12.21
N GLY A 90 -8.60 28.58 13.12
CA GLY A 90 -8.72 28.85 14.55
C GLY A 90 -9.36 27.73 15.36
N LYS A 91 -9.62 26.55 14.77
CA LYS A 91 -10.12 25.39 15.51
C LYS A 91 -9.01 24.74 16.35
N THR A 92 -9.41 24.08 17.44
CA THR A 92 -8.49 23.33 18.29
C THR A 92 -7.94 22.11 17.55
N ARG A 93 -6.77 21.64 17.98
CA ARG A 93 -6.11 20.47 17.40
C ARG A 93 -7.00 19.23 17.44
N ASP A 94 -7.69 19.00 18.56
CA ASP A 94 -8.55 17.82 18.73
C ASP A 94 -9.74 17.88 17.76
N GLN A 95 -10.34 19.05 17.58
CA GLN A 95 -11.41 19.25 16.62
C GLN A 95 -10.93 19.06 15.18
N ALA A 96 -9.74 19.57 14.85
CA ALA A 96 -9.13 19.39 13.53
C ALA A 96 -8.89 17.91 13.22
N ILE A 97 -8.37 17.15 14.19
CA ILE A 97 -8.15 15.70 14.04
C ILE A 97 -9.47 14.97 13.81
N GLN A 98 -10.50 15.29 14.60
CA GLN A 98 -11.79 14.63 14.54
C GLN A 98 -12.53 14.94 13.21
N ASP A 99 -12.50 16.20 12.79
CA ASP A 99 -13.10 16.65 11.53
C ASP A 99 -12.37 16.00 10.32
N THR A 100 -11.04 15.92 10.35
CA THR A 100 -10.24 15.24 9.32
C THR A 100 -10.47 13.72 9.33
N ALA A 101 -10.54 13.09 10.49
CA ALA A 101 -10.82 11.66 10.63
C ALA A 101 -12.18 11.30 10.03
N GLY A 102 -13.21 12.11 10.30
CA GLY A 102 -14.54 11.97 9.72
C GLY A 102 -14.57 12.16 8.20
N TYR A 103 -13.80 13.13 7.68
CA TYR A 103 -13.73 13.39 6.24
C TYR A 103 -13.06 12.25 5.45
N PHE A 104 -11.95 11.71 5.96
CA PHE A 104 -11.20 10.63 5.30
C PHE A 104 -11.69 9.22 5.69
N GLY A 105 -12.66 9.10 6.60
CA GLY A 105 -13.17 7.82 7.08
C GLY A 105 -12.11 6.97 7.79
N CYS A 106 -11.17 7.62 8.48
CA CYS A 106 -10.06 6.95 9.18
C CYS A 106 -10.13 7.21 10.70
N SER A 107 -9.32 6.49 11.48
CA SER A 107 -9.27 6.69 12.94
C SER A 107 -8.46 7.93 13.32
N ASP A 108 -8.83 8.62 14.40
CA ASP A 108 -8.09 9.78 14.95
C ASP A 108 -6.60 9.50 15.14
N ARG A 109 -6.26 8.30 15.64
CA ARG A 109 -4.87 7.85 15.84
C ARG A 109 -4.08 7.76 14.52
N HIS A 110 -4.74 7.53 13.40
CA HIS A 110 -4.13 7.53 12.07
C HIS A 110 -3.79 8.97 11.65
N VAL A 111 -4.73 9.89 11.84
CA VAL A 111 -4.54 11.33 11.57
C VAL A 111 -3.40 11.90 12.40
N GLU A 112 -3.36 11.59 13.69
CA GLU A 112 -2.25 11.99 14.59
C GLU A 112 -0.89 11.50 14.10
N LYS A 113 -0.84 10.27 13.61
CA LYS A 113 0.39 9.67 13.06
C LYS A 113 0.83 10.37 11.78
N CYS A 114 -0.10 10.72 10.90
CA CYS A 114 0.19 11.51 9.69
C CYS A 114 0.80 12.86 10.04
N VAL A 115 0.16 13.61 10.95
CA VAL A 115 0.62 14.94 11.39
C VAL A 115 2.00 14.85 12.06
N ALA A 116 2.24 13.82 12.87
CA ALA A 116 3.52 13.61 13.52
C ALA A 116 4.66 13.31 12.53
N GLU A 117 4.40 12.50 11.50
CA GLU A 117 5.40 12.25 10.45
C GLU A 117 5.63 13.51 9.60
N TRP A 118 4.58 14.28 9.27
CA TRP A 118 4.71 15.55 8.55
C TRP A 118 5.60 16.54 9.29
N ASN A 119 5.36 16.72 10.59
CA ASN A 119 6.17 17.62 11.41
C ASN A 119 7.64 17.21 11.45
N LYS A 120 7.94 15.90 11.48
CA LYS A 120 9.33 15.41 11.43
C LYS A 120 10.00 15.73 10.11
N VAL A 121 9.32 15.51 8.99
CA VAL A 121 9.86 15.78 7.65
C VAL A 121 10.01 17.29 7.42
N ALA A 122 9.01 18.09 7.82
CA ALA A 122 9.06 19.54 7.74
C ALA A 122 10.16 20.15 8.62
N GLN A 123 10.52 19.50 9.71
CA GLN A 123 11.64 19.90 10.56
C GLN A 123 12.99 19.52 9.93
N ALA A 124 13.13 18.29 9.43
CA ALA A 124 14.35 17.85 8.72
C ALA A 124 14.67 18.75 7.51
N HIS A 125 13.66 19.15 6.74
CA HIS A 125 13.83 20.06 5.60
C HIS A 125 14.22 21.49 5.97
N ARG A 126 13.99 21.90 7.24
CA ARG A 126 14.31 23.25 7.74
C ARG A 126 15.72 23.36 8.30
N GLU A 127 16.36 22.23 8.61
CA GLU A 127 17.72 22.16 9.16
C GLU A 127 18.79 21.96 8.07
N GLU A 128 18.40 21.55 6.85
CA GLU A 128 19.29 21.37 5.69
C GLU A 128 19.34 22.58 4.73
N GLY A 129 18.60 23.66 5.01
CA GLY A 129 18.58 24.90 4.20
C GLY A 129 19.07 26.11 4.99
#